data_AF-A0A9D6YZD4-F1
#
_entry.id   AF-A0A9D6YZD4-F1
#
_cell.length_a   1.000
_cell.length_b   1.000
_cell.length_c   1.000
_cell.angle_alpha   90.00
_cell.angle_beta   90.00
_cell.angle_gamma   90.00
#
_symmetry.space_group_name_H-M   'P 1'
#
loop_
_entity.id
_entity.type
_entity.pdbx_description
1 polymer ?
#
loop_
_entity_poly.entity_id
_entity_poly.type
_entity_poly.pdbx_seq_one_letter_code
_entity_poly.pdbx_strand_id
1 'polypeptide(L)'
;MGNRLRSELMVEKDPLFKDRVAVEMRKYFNTDSRRIDHASRVALYAEKLAVEENGDPAVVIPTAYLHDIGIKEAERKHKSTAARYQHEEGPPIAREIMEKLAATEELITEVCDIVGHHHNPRPHESINFKVLYDADLIVNIEDNLRENKISAEAVRKLVTKRFLTLSGQKMAVAMFIPSKKEV
;
A
#
# COMPACT_ATOMS: atom_id res chain seq x y z
N MET A 1 16.83 -32.01 -6.76
CA MET A 1 17.02 -30.54 -6.83
C MET A 1 16.19 -29.85 -7.92
N GLY A 2 15.65 -30.55 -8.94
CA GLY A 2 14.93 -29.90 -10.06
C GLY A 2 13.48 -29.42 -9.81
N ASN A 3 12.84 -29.79 -8.69
CA ASN A 3 11.43 -29.43 -8.45
C ASN A 3 11.26 -28.08 -7.72
N ARG A 4 12.27 -27.65 -6.94
CA ARG A 4 12.22 -26.41 -6.14
C ARG A 4 12.42 -25.15 -6.97
N LEU A 5 13.43 -25.17 -7.85
CA LEU A 5 13.66 -24.07 -8.81
C LEU A 5 12.47 -23.87 -9.75
N ARG A 6 11.76 -24.96 -10.10
CA ARG A 6 10.61 -24.88 -11.00
C ARG A 6 9.37 -24.29 -10.31
N SER A 7 9.19 -24.53 -9.02
CA SER A 7 8.12 -23.90 -8.23
C SER A 7 8.39 -22.43 -7.94
N GLU A 8 9.64 -22.05 -7.66
CA GLU A 8 10.04 -20.66 -7.40
C GLU A 8 9.82 -19.78 -8.64
N LEU A 9 10.18 -20.26 -9.83
CA LEU A 9 9.97 -19.54 -11.10
C LEU A 9 8.49 -19.40 -11.52
N MET A 10 7.60 -20.24 -10.98
CA MET A 10 6.17 -20.24 -11.33
C MET A 10 5.36 -19.26 -10.50
N VAL A 11 5.79 -18.93 -9.27
CA VAL A 11 5.08 -17.97 -8.40
C VAL A 11 5.25 -16.53 -8.92
N GLU A 12 6.44 -16.21 -9.44
CA GLU A 12 6.77 -14.88 -9.97
C GLU A 12 5.94 -14.49 -11.21
N LYS A 13 5.37 -15.49 -11.90
CA LYS A 13 4.49 -15.31 -13.06
C LYS A 13 3.06 -15.80 -12.80
N ASP A 14 2.70 -16.08 -11.54
CA ASP A 14 1.35 -16.49 -11.20
C ASP A 14 0.43 -15.26 -11.27
N PRO A 15 -0.47 -15.17 -12.27
CA PRO A 15 -1.37 -14.03 -12.41
C PRO A 15 -2.32 -13.89 -11.21
N LEU A 16 -2.47 -14.94 -10.39
CA LEU A 16 -3.33 -14.98 -9.21
C LEU A 16 -2.59 -14.68 -7.91
N PHE A 17 -1.28 -14.43 -7.92
CA PHE A 17 -0.52 -14.16 -6.69
C PHE A 17 -1.13 -12.99 -5.90
N LYS A 18 -1.46 -11.89 -6.59
CA LYS A 18 -2.13 -10.73 -5.99
C LYS A 18 -3.47 -11.06 -5.35
N ASP A 19 -4.25 -11.96 -5.95
CA ASP A 19 -5.56 -12.37 -5.43
C ASP A 19 -5.39 -13.20 -4.16
N ARG A 20 -4.35 -14.05 -4.10
CA ARG A 20 -4.00 -14.83 -2.91
C ARG A 20 -3.56 -13.92 -1.75
N VAL A 21 -2.76 -12.90 -2.01
CA VAL A 21 -2.39 -11.90 -0.98
C VAL A 21 -3.62 -11.17 -0.46
N ALA A 22 -4.53 -10.75 -1.35
CA ALA A 22 -5.78 -10.09 -0.95
C ALA A 22 -6.66 -10.99 -0.07
N VAL A 23 -6.69 -12.31 -0.34
CA VAL A 23 -7.40 -13.29 0.50
C VAL A 23 -6.77 -13.40 1.88
N GLU A 24 -5.44 -13.47 1.98
CA GLU A 24 -4.75 -13.54 3.29
C GLU A 24 -4.91 -12.24 4.09
N MET A 25 -4.83 -11.07 3.45
CA MET A 25 -5.15 -9.78 4.07
C MET A 25 -6.58 -9.78 4.67
N ARG A 26 -7.58 -10.23 3.89
CA ARG A 26 -8.98 -10.30 4.36
C ARG A 26 -9.14 -11.26 5.54
N LYS A 27 -8.49 -12.42 5.51
CA LYS A 27 -8.49 -13.37 6.63
C LYS A 27 -7.88 -12.75 7.88
N TYR A 28 -6.78 -12.01 7.72
CA TYR A 28 -6.08 -11.38 8.83
C TYR A 28 -6.93 -10.28 9.49
N PHE A 29 -7.52 -9.38 8.71
CA PHE A 29 -8.39 -8.33 9.23
C PHE A 29 -9.78 -8.83 9.67
N ASN A 30 -10.19 -10.00 9.18
CA ASN A 30 -11.43 -10.69 9.56
C ASN A 30 -12.68 -9.79 9.38
N THR A 31 -13.28 -9.32 10.48
CA THR A 31 -14.49 -8.49 10.45
C THR A 31 -14.20 -6.99 10.36
N ASP A 32 -12.92 -6.58 10.30
CA ASP A 32 -12.54 -5.17 10.18
C ASP A 32 -12.72 -4.67 8.73
N SER A 33 -13.98 -4.44 8.36
CA SER A 33 -14.36 -4.04 7.01
C SER A 33 -13.75 -2.70 6.61
N ARG A 34 -13.45 -1.81 7.57
CA ARG A 34 -12.86 -0.51 7.29
C ARG A 34 -11.43 -0.66 6.78
N ARG A 35 -10.61 -1.47 7.46
CA ARG A 35 -9.23 -1.73 7.03
C ARG A 35 -9.17 -2.55 5.74
N ILE A 36 -10.08 -3.50 5.58
CA ILE A 36 -10.20 -4.27 4.34
C ILE A 36 -10.54 -3.37 3.15
N ASP A 37 -11.53 -2.49 3.29
CA ASP A 37 -11.92 -1.54 2.25
C ASP A 37 -10.80 -0.56 1.92
N HIS A 38 -10.16 -0.01 2.95
CA HIS A 38 -9.02 0.88 2.81
C HIS A 38 -7.90 0.22 1.98
N ALA A 39 -7.37 -0.92 2.43
CA ALA A 39 -6.29 -1.63 1.73
C ALA A 39 -6.68 -2.04 0.30
N SER A 40 -7.95 -2.41 0.06
CA SER A 40 -8.45 -2.75 -1.28
C SER A 40 -8.50 -1.55 -2.21
N ARG A 41 -8.89 -0.37 -1.73
CA ARG A 41 -8.82 0.88 -2.51
C ARG A 41 -7.39 1.31 -2.75
N VAL A 42 -6.49 1.16 -1.77
CA VAL A 42 -5.07 1.45 -1.96
C VAL A 42 -4.51 0.58 -3.07
N ALA A 43 -4.80 -0.73 -3.06
CA ALA A 43 -4.37 -1.64 -4.12
C ALA A 43 -4.91 -1.24 -5.51
N LEU A 44 -6.15 -0.77 -5.60
CA LEU A 44 -6.74 -0.29 -6.87
C LEU A 44 -6.02 0.93 -7.43
N TYR A 45 -5.67 1.91 -6.59
CA TYR A 45 -4.91 3.08 -7.02
C TYR A 45 -3.45 2.73 -7.32
N ALA A 46 -2.84 1.90 -6.49
CA ALA A 46 -1.46 1.45 -6.64
C ALA A 46 -1.25 0.67 -7.95
N GLU A 47 -2.20 -0.18 -8.34
CA GLU A 47 -2.14 -0.90 -9.63
C GLU A 47 -2.13 0.05 -10.83
N LYS A 48 -2.96 1.11 -10.81
CA LYS A 48 -2.99 2.12 -11.88
C LYS A 48 -1.69 2.93 -11.94
N LEU A 49 -1.24 3.39 -10.77
CA LEU A 49 -0.03 4.20 -10.66
C LEU A 49 1.23 3.41 -11.01
N ALA A 50 1.30 2.12 -10.69
CA ALA A 50 2.40 1.25 -11.08
C ALA A 50 2.56 1.19 -12.61
N VAL A 51 1.45 1.12 -13.35
CA VAL A 51 1.48 1.15 -14.83
C VAL A 51 2.00 2.48 -15.35
N GLU A 52 1.56 3.61 -14.80
CA GLU A 52 1.97 4.94 -15.27
C GLU A 52 3.42 5.29 -14.93
N GLU A 53 3.91 4.84 -13.77
CA GLU A 53 5.25 5.16 -13.25
C GLU A 53 6.30 4.09 -13.56
N ASN A 54 5.94 3.03 -14.29
CA ASN A 54 6.77 1.82 -14.46
C ASN A 54 7.24 1.22 -13.13
N GLY A 55 6.36 1.20 -12.13
CA GLY A 55 6.55 0.41 -10.91
C GLY A 55 6.34 -1.08 -11.18
N ASP A 56 6.94 -1.93 -10.37
CA ASP A 56 6.76 -3.38 -10.43
C ASP A 56 5.45 -3.79 -9.75
N PRO A 57 4.43 -4.25 -10.51
CA PRO A 57 3.16 -4.67 -9.92
C PRO A 57 3.30 -5.88 -8.98
N ALA A 58 4.34 -6.71 -9.16
CA ALA A 58 4.61 -7.85 -8.30
C ALA A 58 5.02 -7.41 -6.88
N VAL A 59 5.61 -6.22 -6.72
CA VAL A 59 5.94 -5.61 -5.43
C VAL A 59 4.80 -4.72 -4.93
N VAL A 60 4.33 -3.81 -5.80
CA VAL A 60 3.39 -2.75 -5.41
C VAL A 60 2.06 -3.31 -4.90
N ILE A 61 1.47 -4.28 -5.60
CA ILE A 61 0.12 -4.76 -5.26
C ILE A 61 0.12 -5.53 -3.94
N PRO A 62 1.04 -6.49 -3.68
CA PRO A 62 1.12 -7.12 -2.37
C PRO A 62 1.39 -6.11 -1.25
N THR A 63 2.28 -5.15 -1.47
CA THR A 63 2.56 -4.12 -0.46
C THR A 63 1.33 -3.25 -0.17
N ALA A 64 0.54 -2.90 -1.19
CA ALA A 64 -0.71 -2.16 -1.01
C ALA A 64 -1.72 -2.91 -0.14
N TYR A 65 -1.83 -4.23 -0.28
CA TYR A 65 -2.68 -5.03 0.61
C TYR A 65 -2.13 -5.18 2.03
N LEU A 66 -0.81 -5.10 2.20
CA LEU A 66 -0.14 -5.43 3.46
C LEU A 66 0.43 -4.22 4.24
N HIS A 67 0.42 -3.00 3.69
CA HIS A 67 1.07 -1.83 4.30
C HIS A 67 0.64 -1.60 5.75
N ASP A 68 -0.66 -1.69 6.03
CA ASP A 68 -1.25 -1.48 7.35
C ASP A 68 -1.39 -2.76 8.20
N ILE A 69 -0.84 -3.90 7.75
CA ILE A 69 -1.07 -5.21 8.41
C ILE A 69 -0.62 -5.22 9.88
N GLY A 70 0.38 -4.40 10.24
CA GLY A 70 0.89 -4.28 11.60
C GLY A 70 -0.07 -3.64 12.59
N ILE A 71 -1.13 -2.95 12.13
CA ILE A 71 -2.00 -2.16 13.01
C ILE A 71 -2.71 -2.99 14.08
N LYS A 72 -3.09 -4.25 13.79
CA LYS A 72 -3.73 -5.12 14.79
C LYS A 72 -2.78 -5.52 15.91
N GLU A 73 -1.54 -5.83 15.58
CA GLU A 73 -0.52 -6.15 16.57
C GLU A 73 -0.07 -4.91 17.34
N ALA A 74 -0.02 -3.74 16.69
CA ALA A 74 0.21 -2.47 17.33
C ALA A 74 -0.85 -2.17 18.41
N GLU A 75 -2.13 -2.36 18.09
CA GLU A 75 -3.23 -2.24 19.05
C GLU A 75 -3.13 -3.26 20.19
N ARG A 76 -2.82 -4.52 19.86
CA ARG A 76 -2.75 -5.61 20.84
C ARG A 76 -1.60 -5.45 21.84
N LYS A 77 -0.40 -5.12 21.36
CA LYS A 77 0.83 -5.06 22.17
C LYS A 77 1.04 -3.69 22.81
N HIS A 78 0.74 -2.61 22.07
CA HIS A 78 1.10 -1.25 22.45
C HIS A 78 -0.11 -0.37 22.76
N LYS A 79 -1.34 -0.87 22.58
CA LYS A 79 -2.60 -0.10 22.75
C LYS A 79 -2.59 1.19 21.91
N SER A 80 -2.00 1.13 20.73
CA SER A 80 -1.76 2.30 19.88
C SER A 80 -1.79 1.93 18.41
N THR A 81 -2.30 2.85 17.59
CA THR A 81 -2.23 2.79 16.13
C THR A 81 -1.12 3.70 15.57
N ALA A 82 -0.22 4.20 16.42
CA ALA A 82 0.85 5.09 15.96
C ALA A 82 1.75 4.40 14.93
N ALA A 83 2.14 5.13 13.88
CA ALA A 83 2.93 4.61 12.77
C ALA A 83 4.15 3.80 13.21
N ARG A 84 4.89 4.26 14.24
CA ARG A 84 6.08 3.55 14.77
C ARG A 84 5.81 2.09 15.14
N TYR A 85 4.64 1.78 15.69
CA TYR A 85 4.30 0.43 16.12
C TYR A 85 3.79 -0.40 14.95
N GLN A 86 3.09 0.22 13.99
CA GLN A 86 2.72 -0.47 12.76
C GLN A 86 3.95 -0.87 11.96
N HIS A 87 4.95 0.02 11.91
CA HIS A 87 6.25 -0.20 11.28
C HIS A 87 7.07 -1.31 11.93
N GLU A 88 6.99 -1.43 13.25
CA GLU A 88 7.65 -2.50 14.00
C GLU A 88 6.96 -3.85 13.80
N GLU A 89 5.63 -3.86 13.85
CA GLU A 89 4.83 -5.09 13.88
C GLU A 89 4.42 -5.60 12.49
N GLY A 90 4.40 -4.73 11.48
CA GLY A 90 3.96 -5.04 10.12
C GLY A 90 4.88 -6.01 9.36
N PRO A 91 6.20 -5.76 9.28
CA PRO A 91 7.10 -6.58 8.47
C PRO A 91 7.12 -8.07 8.86
N PRO A 92 7.14 -8.48 10.15
CA PRO A 92 7.07 -9.89 10.51
C PRO A 92 5.79 -10.59 10.02
N ILE A 93 4.65 -9.89 10.03
CA ILE A 93 3.36 -10.44 9.61
C ILE A 93 3.26 -10.50 8.08
N ALA A 94 3.73 -9.45 7.40
CA ALA A 94 3.82 -9.42 5.94
C ALA A 94 4.71 -10.57 5.43
N ARG A 95 5.85 -10.81 6.08
CA ARG A 95 6.75 -11.94 5.80
C ARG A 95 6.03 -13.28 5.95
N GLU A 96 5.36 -13.53 7.07
CA GLU A 96 4.64 -14.78 7.30
C GLU A 96 3.61 -15.07 6.20
N ILE A 97 2.83 -14.04 5.81
CA ILE A 97 1.84 -14.15 4.74
C ILE A 97 2.51 -14.48 3.40
N MET A 98 3.59 -13.78 3.05
CA MET A 98 4.27 -13.94 1.77
C MET A 98 5.01 -15.29 1.66
N GLU A 99 5.65 -15.75 2.75
CA GLU A 99 6.28 -17.07 2.85
C GLU A 99 5.25 -18.19 2.71
N LYS A 100 4.09 -18.07 3.37
CA LYS A 100 2.96 -19.00 3.22
C LYS A 100 2.47 -19.11 1.78
N LEU A 101 2.60 -18.03 1.00
CA LEU A 101 2.24 -17.99 -0.42
C LEU A 101 3.38 -18.38 -1.37
N ALA A 102 4.52 -18.81 -0.80
CA ALA A 102 5.74 -19.21 -1.50
C ALA A 102 6.36 -18.10 -2.37
N ALA A 103 6.27 -16.85 -1.92
CA ALA A 103 6.99 -15.73 -2.53
C ALA A 103 8.50 -15.91 -2.41
N THR A 104 9.25 -15.31 -3.34
CA THR A 104 10.73 -15.32 -3.31
C THR A 104 11.24 -14.43 -2.18
N GLU A 105 12.42 -14.74 -1.64
CA GLU A 105 13.02 -13.94 -0.56
C GLU A 105 13.28 -12.49 -0.98
N GLU A 106 13.61 -12.27 -2.26
CA GLU A 106 13.82 -10.93 -2.82
C GLU A 106 12.54 -10.09 -2.77
N LEU A 107 11.42 -10.66 -3.24
CA LEU A 107 10.11 -10.00 -3.16
C LEU A 107 9.68 -9.77 -1.70
N ILE A 108 9.85 -10.77 -0.83
CA ILE A 108 9.51 -10.65 0.59
C ILE A 108 10.30 -9.51 1.23
N THR A 109 11.61 -9.43 0.95
CA THR A 109 12.49 -8.41 1.51
C THR A 109 12.05 -7.01 1.10
N GLU A 110 11.75 -6.78 -0.18
CA GLU A 110 11.31 -5.45 -0.64
C GLU A 110 9.94 -5.08 -0.07
N VAL A 111 8.96 -6.00 -0.07
CA VAL A 111 7.64 -5.76 0.54
C VAL A 111 7.79 -5.43 2.02
N CYS A 112 8.60 -6.18 2.76
CA CYS A 112 8.81 -5.96 4.20
C CYS A 112 9.51 -4.63 4.48
N ASP A 113 10.51 -4.23 3.67
CA ASP A 113 11.15 -2.91 3.81
C ASP A 113 10.08 -1.83 3.67
N ILE A 114 9.33 -1.81 2.57
CA ILE A 114 8.30 -0.78 2.33
C ILE A 114 7.24 -0.77 3.46
N VAL A 115 6.70 -1.93 3.85
CA VAL A 115 5.73 -2.02 4.97
C VAL A 115 6.32 -1.40 6.25
N GLY A 116 7.60 -1.63 6.51
CA GLY A 116 8.31 -1.15 7.70
C GLY A 116 8.53 0.36 7.77
N HIS A 117 8.32 1.12 6.69
CA HIS A 117 8.47 2.57 6.74
C HIS A 117 7.55 3.37 5.81
N HIS A 118 6.47 2.78 5.29
CA HIS A 118 5.58 3.45 4.32
C HIS A 118 5.04 4.83 4.77
N HIS A 119 4.88 5.10 6.07
CA HIS A 119 4.48 6.43 6.56
C HIS A 119 5.62 7.48 6.53
N ASN A 120 6.87 7.04 6.44
CA ASN A 120 8.10 7.83 6.62
C ASN A 120 9.04 7.67 5.41
N PRO A 121 8.77 8.35 4.28
CA PRO A 121 9.65 8.31 3.12
C PRO A 121 11.08 8.74 3.48
N ARG A 122 12.06 7.94 3.08
CA ARG A 122 13.49 8.22 3.16
C ARG A 122 13.90 9.20 2.03
N PRO A 123 15.11 9.80 2.09
CA PRO A 123 15.58 10.69 1.03
C PRO A 123 15.67 10.05 -0.36
N HIS A 124 15.92 8.74 -0.39
CA HIS A 124 15.97 7.94 -1.62
C HIS A 124 15.03 6.75 -1.44
N GLU A 125 13.96 6.73 -2.22
CA GLU A 125 12.96 5.66 -2.22
C GLU A 125 12.86 5.03 -3.61
N SER A 126 12.54 3.73 -3.65
CA SER A 126 12.25 3.02 -4.89
C SER A 126 10.98 3.57 -5.54
N ILE A 127 10.79 3.28 -6.83
CA ILE A 127 9.54 3.67 -7.51
C ILE A 127 8.33 2.95 -6.90
N ASN A 128 8.52 1.69 -6.46
CA ASN A 128 7.48 0.88 -5.82
C ASN A 128 7.00 1.51 -4.51
N PHE A 129 7.93 1.99 -3.68
CA PHE A 129 7.59 2.74 -2.47
C PHE A 129 6.77 3.99 -2.79
N LYS A 130 7.23 4.80 -3.76
CA LYS A 130 6.57 6.07 -4.10
C LYS A 130 5.16 5.85 -4.62
N VAL A 131 4.97 4.82 -5.44
CA VAL A 131 3.65 4.42 -5.96
C VAL A 131 2.72 4.03 -4.80
N LEU A 132 3.18 3.20 -3.86
CA LEU A 132 2.39 2.85 -2.68
C LEU A 132 2.05 4.07 -1.84
N TYR A 133 3.04 4.92 -1.55
CA TYR A 133 2.86 6.12 -0.73
C TYR A 133 1.78 7.03 -1.31
N ASP A 134 1.82 7.27 -2.62
CA ASP A 134 0.85 8.12 -3.30
C ASP A 134 -0.55 7.48 -3.33
N ALA A 135 -0.64 6.15 -3.54
CA ALA A 135 -1.90 5.43 -3.49
C ALA A 135 -2.55 5.49 -2.10
N ASP A 136 -1.78 5.26 -1.05
CA ASP A 136 -2.24 5.36 0.34
C ASP A 136 -2.68 6.81 0.67
N LEU A 137 -1.88 7.80 0.26
CA LEU A 137 -2.24 9.21 0.46
C LEU A 137 -3.55 9.60 -0.24
N ILE A 138 -3.83 9.08 -1.45
CA ILE A 138 -5.10 9.30 -2.15
C ILE A 138 -6.26 8.78 -1.31
N VAL A 139 -6.20 7.53 -0.86
CA VAL A 139 -7.28 6.88 -0.08
C VAL A 139 -7.47 7.58 1.27
N ASN A 140 -6.38 7.97 1.92
CA ASN A 140 -6.43 8.76 3.15
C ASN A 140 -7.13 10.12 2.95
N ILE A 141 -6.90 10.80 1.82
CA ILE A 141 -7.62 12.03 1.50
C ILE A 141 -9.11 11.75 1.27
N GLU A 142 -9.46 10.68 0.53
CA GLU A 142 -10.87 10.28 0.34
C GLU A 142 -11.58 10.03 1.66
N ASP A 143 -10.96 9.27 2.56
CA ASP A 143 -11.55 8.88 3.84
C ASP A 143 -11.73 10.10 4.74
N ASN A 144 -10.73 10.98 4.82
CA ASN A 144 -10.85 12.21 5.58
C ASN A 144 -11.91 13.17 5.00
N LEU A 145 -12.10 13.21 3.68
CA LEU A 145 -13.16 14.00 3.06
C LEU A 145 -14.55 13.42 3.37
N ARG A 146 -14.73 12.10 3.22
CA ARG A 146 -16.00 11.41 3.54
C ARG A 146 -16.40 11.59 5.01
N GLU A 147 -15.41 11.63 5.91
CA GLU A 147 -15.61 11.80 7.34
C GLU A 147 -15.63 13.27 7.80
N ASN A 148 -15.57 14.25 6.88
CA ASN A 148 -15.49 15.69 7.16
C ASN A 148 -14.34 16.08 8.13
N LYS A 149 -13.20 15.37 8.04
CA LYS A 149 -12.02 15.55 8.90
C LYS A 149 -10.94 16.46 8.32
N ILE A 150 -11.06 16.85 7.06
CA ILE A 150 -10.07 17.69 6.37
C ILE A 150 -10.75 18.80 5.57
N SER A 151 -10.16 20.00 5.60
CA SER A 151 -10.65 21.14 4.82
C SER A 151 -10.16 21.11 3.37
N ALA A 152 -10.90 21.75 2.46
CA ALA A 152 -10.48 21.88 1.06
C ALA A 152 -9.10 22.57 0.90
N GLU A 153 -8.75 23.49 1.81
CA GLU A 153 -7.42 24.10 1.82
C GLU A 153 -6.32 23.11 2.24
N ALA A 154 -6.58 22.30 3.26
CA ALA A 154 -5.63 21.26 3.69
C ALA A 154 -5.43 20.21 2.59
N VAL A 155 -6.49 19.80 1.89
CA VAL A 155 -6.38 18.92 0.72
C VAL A 155 -5.50 19.54 -0.36
N ARG A 156 -5.71 20.81 -0.73
CA ARG A 156 -4.83 21.52 -1.68
C ARG A 156 -3.36 21.49 -1.25
N LYS A 157 -3.07 21.68 0.04
CA LYS A 157 -1.70 21.62 0.57
C LYS A 157 -1.10 20.22 0.47
N LEU A 158 -1.87 19.16 0.77
CA LEU A 158 -1.41 17.78 0.62
C LEU A 158 -1.07 17.45 -0.84
N VAL A 159 -2.01 17.71 -1.75
CA VAL A 159 -1.87 17.40 -3.18
C VAL A 159 -0.64 18.09 -3.80
N THR A 160 -0.36 19.34 -3.39
CA THR A 160 0.76 20.11 -3.93
C THR A 160 2.13 19.77 -3.35
N LYS A 161 2.20 19.17 -2.16
CA LYS A 161 3.47 19.06 -1.40
C LYS A 161 3.89 17.65 -1.02
N ARG A 162 2.99 16.68 -1.00
CA ARG A 162 3.24 15.38 -0.37
C ARG A 162 3.38 14.22 -1.34
N PHE A 163 2.81 14.33 -2.53
CA PHE A 163 2.93 13.30 -3.57
C PHE A 163 4.38 13.16 -4.04
N LEU A 164 4.81 11.92 -4.26
CA LEU A 164 6.18 11.54 -4.63
C LEU A 164 6.32 11.21 -6.12
N THR A 165 5.21 10.99 -6.82
CA THR A 165 5.16 10.71 -8.25
C THR A 165 4.35 11.77 -9.01
N LEU A 166 4.63 11.91 -10.31
CA LEU A 166 3.91 12.87 -11.15
C LEU A 166 2.48 12.38 -11.45
N SER A 167 2.29 11.08 -11.72
CA SER A 167 0.96 10.49 -11.93
C SER A 167 0.11 10.56 -10.67
N GLY A 168 0.65 10.23 -9.49
CA GLY A 168 -0.05 10.30 -8.21
C GLY A 168 -0.57 11.71 -7.94
N GLN A 169 0.29 12.72 -8.11
CA GLN A 169 -0.11 14.11 -7.98
C GLN A 169 -1.20 14.50 -8.99
N LYS A 170 -1.05 14.16 -10.27
CA LYS A 170 -2.03 14.48 -11.32
C LYS A 170 -3.39 13.84 -11.03
N MET A 171 -3.40 12.57 -10.62
CA MET A 171 -4.61 11.83 -10.24
C MET A 171 -5.31 12.52 -9.05
N ALA A 172 -4.56 12.87 -8.01
CA ALA A 172 -5.11 13.55 -6.84
C ALA A 172 -5.64 14.97 -7.17
N VAL A 173 -4.98 15.70 -8.07
CA VAL A 173 -5.50 16.99 -8.59
C VAL A 173 -6.85 16.76 -9.28
N ALA A 174 -6.93 15.81 -10.20
CA ALA A 174 -8.15 15.53 -10.95
C ALA A 174 -9.32 15.09 -10.04
N MET A 175 -9.02 14.35 -8.97
CA MET A 175 -10.03 13.85 -8.04
C MET A 175 -10.52 14.89 -7.04
N PHE A 176 -9.62 15.70 -6.48
CA PHE A 176 -9.93 16.49 -5.28
C PHE A 176 -9.93 17.99 -5.50
N ILE A 177 -9.34 18.48 -6.60
CA ILE A 177 -9.26 19.91 -6.88
C ILE A 177 -10.24 20.22 -8.01
N PRO A 178 -11.40 20.85 -7.72
CA PRO A 178 -12.35 21.18 -8.76
C PRO A 178 -11.71 22.13 -9.77
N SER A 179 -11.78 21.77 -11.05
CA SER A 179 -11.48 22.71 -12.14
C SER A 179 -12.41 23.90 -11.97
N LYS A 180 -11.88 25.13 -12.00
CA LYS A 180 -12.74 26.31 -12.13
C LYS A 180 -13.60 26.08 -13.37
N LYS A 181 -14.93 25.95 -13.20
CA LYS A 181 -15.82 26.14 -14.33
C LYS A 181 -15.54 27.55 -14.84
N GLU A 182 -15.07 27.67 -16.08
CA GLU A 182 -15.14 28.94 -16.78
C GLU A 182 -16.62 29.32 -16.81
N VAL A 183 -16.93 30.45 -16.16
CA VAL A 183 -18.25 31.08 -16.18
C VAL A 183 -18.31 31.96 -17.41
#